data_AF-A0A9E1WGB1-F1
#
_entry.id   AF-A0A9E1WGB1-F1
#
_cell.length_a   1.000
_cell.length_b   1.000
_cell.length_c   1.000
_cell.angle_alpha   90.00
_cell.angle_beta   90.00
_cell.angle_gamma   90.00
#
_symmetry.space_group_name_H-M   'P 1'
#
loop_
_entity.id
_entity.type
_entity.pdbx_description
1 polymer ?
#
loop_
_entity_poly.entity_id
_entity_poly.type
_entity_poly.pdbx_seq_one_letter_code
_entity_poly.pdbx_strand_id
1 'polypeptide(L)'
;MEVILERILNHPLLSFALALLCILLLFAVLKGLIKLIIIVLVLGALYFGYISFLQDDFPLPEVDEDLIEQWDEWTEPFRSLDLNDTFSDLNKTIKGFTESPSEE
;
A
#
# COMPACT_ATOMS: atom_id res chain seq x y z
N MET A 1 -15.30 -27.17 -15.37
CA MET A 1 -15.15 -26.17 -14.29
C MET A 1 -15.67 -24.80 -14.71
N GLU A 2 -15.41 -24.35 -15.94
CA GLU A 2 -15.95 -23.11 -16.52
C GLU A 2 -17.49 -23.08 -16.61
N VAL A 3 -18.12 -24.19 -17.00
CA VAL A 3 -19.60 -24.32 -17.14
C VAL A 3 -20.37 -24.05 -15.84
N ILE A 4 -19.74 -24.28 -14.69
CA ILE A 4 -20.34 -24.11 -13.36
C ILE A 4 -20.30 -22.63 -12.97
N LEU A 5 -19.19 -21.97 -13.30
CA LEU A 5 -18.96 -20.55 -13.05
C LEU A 5 -19.86 -19.71 -13.96
N GLU A 6 -19.99 -20.09 -15.23
CA GLU A 6 -20.88 -19.43 -16.19
C GLU A 6 -22.36 -19.54 -15.80
N ARG A 7 -22.75 -20.68 -15.20
CA ARG A 7 -24.11 -20.90 -14.67
C ARG A 7 -24.36 -20.14 -13.36
N ILE A 8 -23.34 -19.94 -12.54
CA ILE A 8 -23.41 -19.10 -11.33
C ILE A 8 -23.50 -17.62 -11.70
N LEU A 9 -22.76 -17.19 -12.73
CA LEU A 9 -22.72 -15.81 -13.21
C LEU A 9 -24.02 -15.42 -13.95
N ASN A 10 -24.67 -16.38 -14.62
CA ASN A 10 -25.97 -16.20 -15.26
C ASN A 10 -27.13 -16.05 -14.26
N HIS A 11 -26.92 -16.27 -12.96
CA HIS A 11 -27.90 -15.94 -11.93
C HIS A 11 -27.68 -14.51 -11.41
N PRO A 12 -28.52 -13.53 -11.81
CA PRO A 12 -28.28 -12.11 -11.51
C PRO A 12 -28.25 -11.82 -10.01
N LEU A 13 -28.99 -12.60 -9.21
CA LEU A 13 -29.01 -12.50 -7.75
C LEU A 13 -27.66 -12.86 -7.11
N LEU A 14 -26.96 -13.86 -7.64
CA LEU A 14 -25.69 -14.31 -7.07
C LEU A 14 -24.54 -13.37 -7.44
N SER A 15 -24.52 -12.88 -8.68
CA SER A 15 -23.57 -11.85 -9.09
C SER A 15 -23.73 -10.57 -8.26
N PHE A 16 -24.98 -10.16 -7.98
CA PHE A 16 -25.26 -9.00 -7.14
C PHE A 16 -24.79 -9.20 -5.70
N ALA A 17 -25.06 -10.38 -5.11
CA ALA A 17 -24.59 -10.70 -3.77
C ALA A 17 -23.06 -10.72 -3.66
N LEU A 18 -22.37 -11.26 -4.67
CA LEU A 18 -20.91 -11.27 -4.72
C LEU A 18 -20.32 -9.86 -4.83
N ALA A 19 -20.90 -9.00 -5.67
CA ALA A 19 -20.48 -7.60 -5.79
C ALA A 19 -20.67 -6.84 -4.48
N LEU A 20 -21.81 -7.07 -3.81
CA LEU A 20 -22.12 -6.46 -2.52
C LEU A 20 -21.14 -6.94 -1.44
N LEU A 21 -20.85 -8.24 -1.38
CA LEU A 21 -19.82 -8.81 -0.50
C LEU A 21 -18.44 -8.18 -0.77
N CYS A 22 -18.06 -8.00 -2.04
CA CYS A 22 -16.81 -7.38 -2.42
C CYS A 22 -16.70 -5.94 -1.88
N ILE A 23 -17.76 -5.15 -2.02
CA ILE A 23 -17.84 -3.77 -1.51
C ILE A 23 -17.76 -3.74 0.02
N LEU A 24 -18.48 -4.63 0.70
CA LEU A 24 -18.41 -4.76 2.16
C LEU A 24 -16.99 -5.12 2.62
N LEU A 25 -16.33 -6.04 1.92
CA LEU A 25 -14.98 -6.47 2.24
C LEU A 25 -13.97 -5.34 2.02
N LEU A 26 -14.11 -4.59 0.93
CA LEU A 26 -13.29 -3.39 0.67
C LEU A 26 -13.46 -2.36 1.78
N PHE A 27 -14.69 -2.10 2.23
CA PHE A 27 -14.94 -1.18 3.35
C PHE A 27 -14.36 -1.69 4.68
N ALA A 28 -14.48 -2.99 4.96
CA ALA A 28 -13.91 -3.60 6.16
C ALA A 28 -12.38 -3.51 6.17
N VAL A 29 -11.73 -3.82 5.05
CA VAL A 29 -10.28 -3.70 4.88
C VAL A 29 -9.87 -2.24 5.02
N LEU A 30 -10.55 -1.30 4.36
CA LEU A 30 -10.22 0.13 4.43
C LEU A 30 -10.33 0.68 5.85
N LYS A 31 -11.38 0.29 6.59
CA LYS A 31 -11.55 0.65 8.01
C LYS A 31 -10.43 0.07 8.87
N GLY A 32 -10.00 -1.17 8.59
CA GLY A 32 -8.86 -1.79 9.25
C GLY A 32 -7.55 -1.06 8.95
N LEU A 33 -7.31 -0.72 7.68
CA LEU A 33 -6.13 -0.01 7.18
C LEU A 33 -5.99 1.37 7.83
N ILE A 34 -7.07 2.14 7.91
CA ILE A 34 -7.09 3.44 8.58
C ILE A 34 -6.70 3.30 10.05
N LYS A 35 -7.22 2.28 10.74
CA LYS A 35 -6.87 2.04 12.14
C LYS A 35 -5.39 1.69 12.31
N LEU A 36 -4.81 0.93 11.37
CA LEU A 36 -3.39 0.60 11.35
C LEU A 36 -2.53 1.86 11.13
N ILE A 37 -2.88 2.69 10.14
CA ILE A 37 -2.18 3.96 9.86
C ILE A 37 -2.19 4.86 11.09
N ILE A 38 -3.32 4.98 11.79
CA ILE A 38 -3.41 5.79 13.02
C ILE A 38 -2.46 5.23 14.10
N ILE A 39 -2.40 3.91 14.29
CA ILE A 39 -1.49 3.30 15.26
C ILE A 39 -0.02 3.61 14.90
N VAL A 40 0.35 3.46 13.64
CA VAL A 40 1.70 3.78 13.16
C VAL A 40 2.02 5.26 13.33
N LEU A 41 1.06 6.14 13.03
CA LEU A 41 1.20 7.58 13.23
C LEU A 41 1.43 7.92 14.71
N VAL A 42 0.67 7.30 15.62
CA VAL A 42 0.84 7.49 17.07
C VAL A 42 2.21 6.98 17.53
N LEU A 43 2.65 5.82 17.04
CA LEU A 43 3.98 5.28 17.32
C LEU A 43 5.09 6.21 16.80
N GLY A 44 4.93 6.72 15.58
CA GLY A 44 5.87 7.67 14.97
C GLY A 44 5.93 8.99 15.72
N ALA A 45 4.79 9.53 16.14
CA ALA A 45 4.73 10.74 16.97
C ALA A 45 5.34 10.52 18.35
N LEU A 46 5.12 9.34 18.96
CA LEU A 46 5.72 8.96 20.23
C LEU A 46 7.24 8.82 20.10
N TYR A 47 7.72 8.19 19.01
CA TYR A 47 9.14 8.08 18.70
C TYR A 47 9.78 9.44 18.44
N PHE A 48 9.13 10.31 17.66
CA PHE A 48 9.61 11.65 17.41
C PHE A 48 9.61 12.51 18.68
N GLY A 49 8.59 12.36 19.53
CA GLY A 49 8.55 12.97 20.85
C GLY A 49 9.69 12.48 21.75
N TYR A 50 9.99 11.18 21.72
CA TYR A 50 11.12 10.60 22.43
C TYR A 50 12.46 11.18 21.94
N ILE A 51 12.71 11.17 20.63
CA ILE A 51 13.92 11.77 20.04
C ILE A 51 14.00 13.26 20.38
N SER A 52 12.92 14.02 20.21
CA SER A 52 12.96 15.48 20.37
C SER A 52 13.15 15.95 21.82
N PHE A 53 12.81 15.13 22.83
CA PHE A 53 12.89 15.52 24.25
C PHE A 53 13.90 14.71 25.06
N LEU A 54 14.10 13.42 24.76
CA LEU A 54 14.95 12.53 25.55
C LEU A 54 16.34 12.32 24.94
N GLN A 55 16.61 12.85 23.74
CA GLN A 55 17.93 12.75 23.11
C GLN A 55 19.02 13.57 23.85
N ASP A 56 18.64 14.64 24.55
CA ASP A 56 19.57 15.44 25.36
C ASP A 56 19.96 14.76 26.70
N ASP A 57 19.04 14.01 27.31
CA ASP A 57 19.25 13.35 28.63
C ASP A 57 19.65 11.87 28.54
N PHE A 58 19.34 11.19 27.43
CA PHE A 58 19.62 9.77 27.23
C PHE A 58 20.15 9.55 25.79
N PRO A 59 21.46 9.75 25.54
CA PRO A 59 22.03 9.44 24.24
C PRO A 59 21.78 7.95 23.98
N LEU A 60 21.11 7.65 22.85
CA LEU A 60 20.91 6.27 22.45
C LEU A 60 22.31 5.61 22.34
N PRO A 61 22.49 4.38 22.88
CA PRO A 61 23.71 3.63 22.63
C PRO A 61 23.94 3.55 21.13
N GLU A 62 25.21 3.67 20.72
CA GLU A 62 25.63 3.61 19.31
C GLU A 62 24.90 2.46 18.62
N VAL A 63 24.08 2.80 17.62
CA VAL A 63 23.38 1.78 16.85
C VAL A 63 24.46 1.01 16.10
N ASP A 64 24.63 -0.28 16.41
CA ASP A 64 25.59 -1.15 15.71
C ASP A 64 25.38 -1.02 14.20
N GLU A 65 26.34 -0.38 13.52
CA GLU A 65 26.32 -0.18 12.06
C GLU A 65 26.19 -1.53 11.32
N ASP A 66 26.72 -2.61 11.91
CA ASP A 66 26.61 -3.99 11.42
C ASP A 66 25.15 -4.51 11.31
N LEU A 67 24.23 -4.00 12.14
CA LEU A 67 22.82 -4.36 12.07
C LEU A 67 22.09 -3.58 10.98
N ILE A 68 22.52 -2.34 10.72
CA ILE A 68 21.98 -1.50 9.65
C ILE A 68 22.43 -2.05 8.28
N GLU A 69 23.70 -2.46 8.16
CA GLU A 69 24.24 -3.06 6.93
C GLU A 69 23.52 -4.37 6.57
N GLN A 70 23.28 -5.25 7.55
CA GLN A 70 22.47 -6.47 7.34
C GLN A 70 21.02 -6.18 6.95
N TRP A 71 20.42 -5.11 7.47
CA TRP A 71 19.06 -4.70 7.10
C TRP A 71 19.01 -4.10 5.69
N ASP A 72 20.02 -3.34 5.27
CA ASP A 72 20.09 -2.77 3.92
C ASP A 72 20.28 -3.88 2.88
N GLU A 73 21.17 -4.86 3.14
CA GLU A 73 21.37 -6.02 2.26
C GLU A 73 20.15 -6.96 2.23
N TRP A 74 19.41 -7.08 3.34
CA TRP A 74 18.14 -7.83 3.36
C TRP A 74 17.02 -7.12 2.57
N THR A 75 17.04 -5.79 2.50
CA THR A 75 15.98 -4.98 1.85
C THR A 75 16.29 -4.58 0.41
N GLU A 76 17.54 -4.66 -0.04
CA GLU A 76 17.99 -4.54 -1.43
C GLU A 76 17.11 -5.28 -2.46
N PRO A 77 16.76 -6.58 -2.27
CA PRO A 77 15.93 -7.31 -3.23
C PRO A 77 14.47 -6.83 -3.27
N PHE A 78 13.97 -6.15 -2.23
CA PHE A 78 12.62 -5.59 -2.20
C PHE A 78 12.56 -4.17 -2.77
N ARG A 79 13.65 -3.39 -2.66
CA ARG A 79 13.77 -2.04 -3.24
C ARG A 79 13.82 -2.08 -4.78
N SER A 80 14.39 -3.14 -5.34
CA SER A 80 14.45 -3.38 -6.79
C SER A 80 13.18 -4.01 -7.37
N LEU A 81 12.19 -4.37 -6.55
CA LEU A 81 10.87 -4.85 -6.99
C LEU A 81 9.97 -3.67 -7.41
N ASP A 82 10.49 -2.89 -8.34
CA ASP A 82 9.82 -2.16 -9.43
C ASP A 82 8.38 -1.62 -9.22
N LEU A 83 8.17 -0.90 -8.11
CA LEU A 83 7.03 0.00 -8.00
C LEU A 83 7.21 1.21 -8.94
N ASN A 84 8.45 1.60 -9.25
CA ASN A 84 8.75 2.79 -10.03
C ASN A 84 8.36 2.67 -11.52
N ASP A 85 8.62 1.54 -12.19
CA ASP A 85 8.22 1.40 -13.60
C ASP A 85 6.71 1.19 -13.73
N THR A 86 6.07 0.50 -12.78
CA THR A 86 4.60 0.34 -12.77
C THR A 86 3.89 1.71 -12.63
N PHE A 87 4.39 2.62 -11.77
CA PHE A 87 3.85 3.98 -11.65
C PHE A 87 4.22 4.88 -12.85
N SER A 88 5.39 4.67 -13.46
CA SER A 88 5.83 5.39 -14.66
C SER A 88 4.95 5.08 -15.88
N ASP A 89 4.62 3.81 -16.12
CA ASP A 89 3.71 3.41 -17.19
C ASP A 89 2.28 3.91 -16.97
N LEU A 90 1.84 4.01 -15.71
CA LEU A 90 0.55 4.61 -15.34
C LEU A 90 0.52 6.11 -15.66
N ASN A 91 1.57 6.86 -15.34
CA ASN A 91 1.69 8.27 -15.70
C ASN A 91 1.74 8.48 -17.22
N LYS A 92 2.44 7.60 -17.95
CA LYS A 92 2.53 7.65 -19.41
C LYS A 92 1.19 7.32 -20.09
N THR A 93 0.45 6.36 -19.55
CA THR A 93 -0.90 5.97 -20.03
C THR A 93 -1.93 7.06 -19.77
N ILE A 94 -1.92 7.66 -18.58
CA ILE A 94 -2.81 8.79 -18.24
C ILE A 94 -2.50 9.99 -19.12
N LYS A 95 -1.21 10.29 -19.34
CA LYS A 95 -0.79 11.38 -20.20
C LYS A 95 -1.25 11.15 -21.65
N GLY A 96 -1.00 9.97 -22.22
CA GLY A 96 -1.46 9.63 -23.58
C GLY A 96 -2.98 9.69 -23.79
N PHE A 97 -3.79 9.51 -22.73
CA PHE A 97 -5.25 9.68 -22.82
C PHE A 97 -5.67 11.16 -22.85
N THR A 98 -4.88 12.05 -22.24
CA THR A 98 -5.16 13.50 -22.21
C THR A 98 -4.65 14.28 -23.43
N GLU A 99 -3.80 13.69 -24.28
CA GLU A 99 -3.21 14.35 -25.47
C GLU A 99 -3.84 13.88 -26.80
N SER A 100 -4.94 13.12 -26.78
CA SER A 100 -5.68 12.85 -28.02
C SER A 100 -6.32 14.16 -28.53
N PRO A 101 -6.11 14.54 -29.80
CA PRO A 101 -6.11 15.93 -30.22
C PRO A 101 -7.52 16.45 -30.46
N SER A 102 -7.74 17.68 -30.02
CA SER A 102 -8.69 18.60 -30.63
C SER A 102 -8.21 18.99 -32.03
N GLU A 103 -8.69 18.29 -33.05
CA GLU A 103 -8.61 18.62 -34.49
C GLU A 103 -9.88 17.99 -35.09
N GLU A 104 -10.85 18.65 -35.74
CA GLU A 104 -11.10 19.99 -36.28
C GLU A 104 -12.62 20.27 -36.25
#